data_AF-A0A644W4D3-F1
#
_entry.id   AF-A0A644W4D3-F1
#
_cell.length_a   1.000
_cell.length_b   1.000
_cell.length_c   1.000
_cell.angle_alpha   90.00
_cell.angle_beta   90.00
_cell.angle_gamma   90.00
#
_symmetry.space_group_name_H-M   'P 1'
#
loop_
_entity.id
_entity.type
_entity.pdbx_description
1 polymer ?
#
loop_
_entity_poly.entity_id
_entity_poly.type
_entity_poly.pdbx_seq_one_letter_code
_entity_poly.pdbx_strand_id
1 'polypeptide(L)'
;MICKKCGFEYVDGLKECPNCQAPNEPLEVKVLTQDERDTFDGITIEDTKDENENGFRVYDKEEHEEPKHSRIHVQTFGLGISWVWRLIFFVIIIGLIFFVLPMLAVVFFIGAVCYYLYSWLFG
;
A
#
# COMPACT_ATOMS: atom_id res chain seq x y z
N MET A 1 29.51 -4.53 6.01
CA MET A 1 29.40 -5.22 4.70
C MET A 1 28.41 -6.37 4.77
N ILE A 2 27.61 -6.56 3.71
CA ILE A 2 26.64 -7.67 3.61
C ILE A 2 27.25 -8.80 2.78
N CYS A 3 27.19 -10.04 3.26
CA CYS A 3 27.70 -11.22 2.56
C CYS A 3 26.86 -11.52 1.32
N LYS A 4 27.48 -11.54 0.14
CA LYS A 4 26.80 -11.84 -1.13
C LYS A 4 26.31 -13.29 -1.27
N LYS A 5 26.80 -14.22 -0.44
CA LYS A 5 26.37 -15.63 -0.46
C LYS A 5 25.19 -15.93 0.46
N CYS A 6 25.14 -15.32 1.65
CA CYS A 6 24.13 -15.65 2.66
C CYS A 6 23.28 -14.45 3.12
N GLY A 7 23.56 -13.24 2.60
CA GLY A 7 22.84 -12.03 2.97
C GLY A 7 23.10 -11.54 4.40
N PHE A 8 24.03 -12.15 5.14
CA PHE A 8 24.34 -11.75 6.51
C PHE A 8 25.15 -10.46 6.55
N GLU A 9 24.74 -9.50 7.38
CA GLU A 9 25.47 -8.25 7.60
C GLU A 9 26.48 -8.39 8.73
N TYR A 10 27.73 -8.02 8.46
CA TYR A 10 28.84 -8.12 9.41
C TYR A 10 29.82 -6.95 9.23
N VAL A 11 30.63 -6.71 10.26
CA VAL A 11 31.52 -5.54 10.36
C VAL A 11 32.64 -5.64 9.31
N ASP A 12 32.97 -4.50 8.69
CA ASP A 12 34.05 -4.40 7.71
C ASP A 12 35.40 -4.74 8.37
N GLY A 13 36.22 -5.55 7.69
CA GLY A 13 37.53 -6.00 8.18
C GLY A 13 37.64 -7.48 8.54
N LEU A 14 36.53 -8.24 8.50
CA LEU A 14 36.58 -9.71 8.63
C LEU A 14 36.94 -10.36 7.30
N LYS A 15 37.90 -11.30 7.31
CA LYS A 15 38.35 -12.06 6.12
C LYS A 15 37.29 -13.05 5.62
N GLU A 16 36.41 -13.49 6.51
CA GLU A 16 35.38 -14.50 6.26
C GLU A 16 34.05 -14.06 6.84
N CYS A 17 32.95 -14.42 6.18
CA CYS A 17 31.63 -14.16 6.71
C CYS A 17 31.39 -15.05 7.95
N PRO A 18 31.04 -14.49 9.11
CA PRO A 18 30.85 -15.28 10.35
C PRO A 18 29.65 -16.25 10.28
N ASN A 19 28.75 -16.08 9.31
CA ASN A 19 27.56 -16.93 9.18
C ASN A 19 27.77 -18.13 8.24
N CYS A 20 28.46 -17.94 7.11
CA CYS A 20 28.63 -19.00 6.10
C CYS A 20 30.09 -19.35 5.81
N GLN A 21 31.03 -18.73 6.52
CA GLN A 21 32.48 -18.90 6.36
C GLN A 21 32.97 -18.67 4.92
N ALA A 22 32.15 -17.99 4.10
CA ALA A 22 32.56 -17.64 2.76
C ALA A 22 33.68 -16.58 2.83
N PRO A 23 34.76 -16.74 2.05
CA PRO A 23 35.79 -15.72 1.97
C PRO A 23 35.16 -14.43 1.45
N ASN A 24 35.48 -13.31 2.09
CA ASN A 24 35.00 -11.98 1.71
C ASN A 24 35.86 -11.40 0.58
N GLU A 25 36.17 -12.23 -0.42
CA GLU A 25 36.79 -11.78 -1.64
C GLU A 25 35.74 -11.00 -2.45
N PRO A 26 36.11 -9.84 -3.02
CA PRO A 26 35.24 -9.17 -3.96
C PRO A 26 34.98 -10.15 -5.10
N LEU A 27 33.73 -10.61 -5.24
CA LEU A 27 33.28 -11.29 -6.44
C LEU A 27 33.56 -10.33 -7.59
N GLU A 28 34.64 -10.58 -8.32
CA GLU A 28 34.95 -9.87 -9.55
C GLU A 28 33.71 -10.00 -10.43
N VAL A 29 33.08 -8.86 -10.70
CA VAL A 29 31.96 -8.78 -11.63
C VAL A 29 32.47 -9.18 -13.01
N LYS A 30 32.38 -10.48 -13.31
CA LYS A 30 32.79 -11.02 -14.60
C LYS A 30 31.80 -10.53 -15.65
N VAL A 31 32.26 -9.64 -16.52
CA VAL A 31 31.50 -9.29 -17.73
C VAL A 31 31.40 -10.55 -18.59
N LEU A 32 30.17 -10.91 -18.96
CA LEU A 32 29.90 -12.04 -19.84
C LEU A 32 30.77 -11.95 -21.09
N THR A 33 31.43 -13.06 -21.42
CA THR A 33 32.19 -13.16 -22.67
C THR A 33 31.24 -13.07 -23.86
N GLN A 34 31.78 -12.82 -25.06
CA GLN A 34 30.95 -12.67 -26.25
C GLN A 34 30.11 -13.92 -26.53
N ASP A 35 30.68 -15.11 -26.33
CA ASP A 35 29.95 -16.38 -26.48
C ASP A 35 28.86 -16.59 -25.43
N GLU A 36 29.11 -16.22 -24.17
CA GLU A 36 28.11 -16.31 -23.09
C GLU A 36 26.95 -15.33 -23.32
N ARG A 37 27.22 -14.19 -23.96
CA ARG A 37 26.22 -13.21 -24.37
C ARG A 37 25.37 -13.70 -25.54
N ASP A 38 26.01 -14.30 -26.54
CA ASP A 38 25.34 -14.75 -27.77
C ASP A 38 24.49 -16.02 -27.53
N THR A 39 24.81 -16.81 -26.51
CA THR A 39 24.06 -18.01 -26.09
C THR A 39 23.04 -17.72 -24.99
N PHE A 40 22.92 -16.47 -24.53
CA PHE A 40 21.98 -16.13 -23.49
C PHE A 40 20.55 -16.15 -24.04
N ASP A 41 19.83 -17.24 -23.77
CA ASP A 41 18.48 -17.50 -24.31
C ASP A 41 17.44 -16.48 -23.86
N GLY A 42 17.72 -15.76 -22.76
CA GLY A 42 16.80 -14.81 -22.15
C GLY A 42 15.59 -15.53 -21.56
N ILE A 43 15.22 -15.21 -20.32
CA ILE A 43 13.97 -15.71 -19.75
C ILE A 43 12.91 -14.63 -19.89
N THR A 44 11.83 -14.95 -20.62
CA THR A 44 10.62 -14.13 -20.66
C THR A 44 9.70 -14.57 -19.52
N ILE A 45 9.13 -13.61 -18.80
CA ILE A 45 8.12 -13.89 -17.78
C ILE A 45 6.80 -14.10 -18.51
N GLU A 46 6.30 -15.33 -18.52
CA GLU A 46 4.98 -15.65 -19.07
C GLU A 46 3.90 -15.36 -18.00
N ASP A 47 2.96 -14.46 -18.30
CA ASP A 47 1.76 -14.28 -17.49
C ASP A 47 0.78 -15.42 -17.79
N THR A 48 0.95 -16.54 -17.09
CA THR A 48 0.00 -17.65 -17.15
C THR A 48 -1.31 -17.20 -16.47
N LYS A 49 -2.33 -16.90 -17.28
CA LYS A 49 -3.72 -16.71 -16.84
C LYS A 49 -4.32 -18.08 -16.47
N ASP A 50 -3.80 -18.69 -15.41
CA ASP A 50 -4.47 -19.81 -14.75
C ASP A 50 -5.25 -19.29 -13.55
N GLU A 51 -6.54 -19.64 -13.56
CA GLU A 51 -7.63 -19.15 -12.72
C GLU A 51 -7.58 -19.65 -11.26
N ASN A 52 -6.40 -19.82 -10.67
CA ASN A 52 -6.23 -20.16 -9.26
C ASN A 52 -5.14 -19.28 -8.62
N GLU A 53 -5.54 -18.61 -7.54
CA GLU A 53 -4.71 -18.08 -6.45
C GLU A 53 -3.25 -17.68 -6.77
N ASN A 54 -3.00 -16.36 -6.67
CA ASN A 54 -1.73 -15.76 -6.26
C ASN A 54 -0.53 -16.01 -7.19
N GLY A 55 -0.32 -15.15 -8.21
CA GLY A 55 0.86 -15.30 -9.04
C GLY A 55 1.22 -14.20 -10.04
N PHE A 56 0.86 -12.93 -9.84
CA PHE A 56 1.49 -11.85 -10.61
C PHE A 56 2.70 -11.32 -9.82
N ARG A 57 3.89 -11.88 -10.06
CA ARG A 57 5.14 -11.32 -9.54
C ARG A 57 5.62 -10.21 -10.46
N VAL A 58 5.17 -8.99 -10.17
CA VAL A 58 5.84 -7.77 -10.62
C VAL A 58 7.27 -7.82 -10.08
N TYR A 59 8.27 -7.84 -10.97
CA TYR A 59 9.63 -7.49 -10.57
C TYR A 59 9.65 -5.99 -10.33
N ASP A 60 9.27 -5.58 -9.12
CA ASP A 60 9.48 -4.23 -8.65
C ASP A 60 10.97 -4.04 -8.36
N LYS A 61 11.55 -3.18 -9.19
CA LYS A 61 12.79 -2.44 -9.03
C LYS A 61 13.17 -2.27 -7.56
N GLU A 62 14.27 -2.92 -7.16
CA GLU A 62 14.81 -2.98 -5.80
C GLU A 62 15.05 -1.57 -5.20
N GLU A 63 14.06 -1.09 -4.44
CA GLU A 63 14.26 -0.10 -3.39
C GLU A 63 14.77 -0.84 -2.14
N HIS A 64 15.91 -0.40 -1.62
CA HIS A 64 16.56 -0.98 -0.46
C HIS A 64 15.62 -1.07 0.75
N GLU A 65 15.40 -2.31 1.20
CA GLU A 65 14.60 -2.67 2.36
C GLU A 65 15.21 -2.18 3.68
N GLU A 66 14.42 -1.36 4.36
CA GLU A 66 14.45 -1.07 5.79
C GLU A 66 13.97 -2.29 6.63
N PRO A 67 14.18 -2.29 7.96
CA PRO A 67 14.74 -3.41 8.70
C PRO A 67 13.72 -4.40 9.28
N LYS A 68 14.23 -5.61 9.55
CA LYS A 68 13.91 -6.45 10.72
C LYS A 68 12.41 -6.72 10.94
N HIS A 69 11.92 -7.72 10.21
CA HIS A 69 10.59 -8.33 10.34
C HIS A 69 10.28 -8.79 11.79
N SER A 70 9.67 -7.90 12.58
CA SER A 70 8.76 -8.30 13.65
C SER A 70 7.56 -8.96 13.02
N ARG A 71 7.32 -10.24 13.33
CA ARG A 71 6.09 -10.96 12.94
C ARG A 71 4.89 -10.34 13.63
N ILE A 72 4.38 -9.24 13.07
CA ILE A 72 3.07 -8.69 13.39
C ILE A 72 2.11 -9.43 12.47
N HIS A 73 1.40 -10.40 13.03
CA HIS A 73 0.30 -11.07 12.35
C HIS A 73 -0.87 -10.07 12.26
N VAL A 74 -0.82 -9.21 11.23
CA VAL A 74 -1.97 -8.40 10.85
C VAL A 74 -3.00 -9.36 10.26
N GLN A 75 -4.00 -9.72 11.06
CA GLN A 75 -5.20 -10.37 10.53
C GLN A 75 -5.89 -9.34 9.63
N THR A 76 -5.57 -9.37 8.34
CA THR A 76 -6.32 -8.63 7.34
C THR A 76 -7.66 -9.32 7.22
N PHE A 77 -8.62 -8.93 8.05
CA PHE A 77 -9.99 -9.40 7.92
C PHE A 77 -10.46 -8.97 6.52
N GLY A 78 -10.61 -9.96 5.64
CA GLY A 78 -11.02 -9.82 4.24
C GLY A 78 -12.48 -9.37 4.07
N LEU A 79 -12.97 -8.44 4.90
CA LEU A 79 -14.10 -7.61 4.52
C LEU A 79 -13.56 -6.58 3.53
N GLY A 80 -13.77 -6.86 2.24
CA GLY A 80 -13.27 -6.05 1.14
C GLY A 80 -13.45 -4.56 1.42
N ILE A 81 -12.35 -3.82 1.30
CA ILE A 81 -12.24 -2.36 1.50
C ILE A 81 -13.41 -1.62 0.82
N SER A 82 -13.91 -2.15 -0.30
CA SER A 82 -15.09 -1.68 -1.04
C SER A 82 -16.39 -1.62 -0.21
N TRP A 83 -16.69 -2.62 0.62
CA TRP A 83 -17.91 -2.65 1.44
C TRP A 83 -17.83 -1.74 2.66
N VAL A 84 -16.65 -1.64 3.27
CA VAL A 84 -16.39 -0.73 4.40
C VAL A 84 -16.49 0.73 3.95
N TRP A 85 -15.91 1.07 2.78
CA TRP A 85 -16.04 2.41 2.21
C TRP A 85 -17.48 2.81 1.91
N ARG A 86 -18.31 1.87 1.42
CA ARG A 86 -19.74 2.09 1.22
C ARG A 86 -20.45 2.41 2.54
N LEU A 87 -20.22 1.66 3.60
CA LEU A 87 -20.83 1.95 4.90
C LEU A 87 -20.40 3.30 5.48
N ILE A 88 -19.11 3.64 5.40
CA ILE A 88 -18.60 4.94 5.86
C ILE A 88 -19.29 6.09 5.10
N PHE A 89 -19.43 5.96 3.78
CA PHE A 89 -20.13 6.95 2.97
C PHE A 89 -21.59 7.15 3.38
N PHE A 90 -22.32 6.06 3.64
CA PHE A 90 -23.71 6.16 4.14
C PHE A 90 -23.79 6.81 5.51
N VAL A 91 -22.88 6.49 6.44
CA VAL A 91 -22.85 7.11 7.77
C VAL A 91 -22.61 8.61 7.67
N ILE A 92 -21.69 9.04 6.80
CA ILE A 92 -21.41 10.47 6.56
C ILE A 92 -22.64 11.18 5.99
N ILE A 93 -23.30 10.59 4.97
CA ILE A 93 -24.51 11.17 4.38
C ILE A 93 -25.62 11.29 5.41
N ILE A 94 -25.87 10.23 6.20
CA ILE A 94 -26.92 10.24 7.22
C ILE A 94 -26.62 11.32 8.26
N GLY A 95 -25.37 11.43 8.72
CA GLY A 95 -24.95 12.48 9.64
C GLY A 95 -25.14 13.89 9.06
N LEU A 96 -24.80 14.09 7.79
CA LEU A 96 -24.99 15.37 7.10
C LEU A 96 -26.48 15.71 6.99
N ILE A 97 -27.33 14.77 6.61
CA ILE A 97 -28.78 14.97 6.57
C ILE A 97 -29.31 15.34 7.95
N PHE A 98 -28.91 14.61 8.99
CA PHE A 98 -29.34 14.87 10.36
C PHE A 98 -28.88 16.21 10.90
N PHE A 99 -27.81 16.80 10.36
CA PHE A 99 -27.31 18.10 10.79
C PHE A 99 -27.85 19.25 9.94
N VAL A 100 -27.85 19.10 8.62
CA VAL A 100 -28.25 20.14 7.66
C VAL A 100 -29.76 20.30 7.59
N LEU A 101 -30.52 19.21 7.61
CA LEU A 101 -31.98 19.26 7.52
C LEU A 101 -32.63 20.01 8.70
N PRO A 102 -32.28 19.76 9.97
CA PRO A 102 -32.84 20.56 11.07
C PRO A 102 -32.36 22.01 11.04
N MET A 103 -31.12 22.29 10.60
CA MET A 103 -30.64 23.66 10.43
C MET A 103 -31.49 24.44 9.41
N LEU A 104 -31.74 23.84 8.24
CA LEU A 104 -32.62 24.43 7.23
C LEU A 104 -34.04 24.59 7.75
N ALA A 105 -34.59 23.59 8.43
CA ALA A 105 -35.93 23.66 9.01
C ALA A 105 -36.06 24.86 9.97
N VAL A 106 -35.10 25.07 10.87
CA VAL A 106 -35.09 26.21 11.79
C VAL A 106 -35.08 27.54 11.03
N VAL A 107 -34.26 27.68 9.99
CA VAL A 107 -34.23 28.90 9.16
C VAL A 107 -35.57 29.15 8.48
N PHE A 108 -36.21 28.12 7.93
CA PHE A 108 -37.55 28.23 7.34
C PHE A 108 -38.59 28.62 8.37
N PHE A 109 -38.55 28.04 9.58
CA PHE A 109 -39.46 28.41 10.66
C PHE A 109 -39.31 29.87 11.07
N ILE A 110 -38.07 30.34 11.25
CA ILE A 110 -37.79 31.75 11.57
C ILE A 110 -38.29 32.66 10.46
N GLY A 111 -37.99 32.33 9.20
CA GLY A 111 -38.45 33.08 8.03
C GLY A 111 -39.97 33.18 7.96
N ALA A 112 -40.68 32.06 8.19
CA ALA A 112 -42.14 32.02 8.19
C ALA A 112 -42.75 32.85 9.32
N VAL A 113 -42.18 32.79 10.53
CA VAL A 113 -42.63 33.60 11.67
C VAL A 113 -42.42 35.09 11.38
N CYS A 114 -41.23 35.47 10.90
CA CYS A 114 -40.96 36.85 10.51
C CYS A 114 -41.95 37.32 9.44
N TYR A 115 -42.16 36.54 8.37
CA TYR A 115 -43.10 36.87 7.31
C TYR A 115 -44.52 37.06 7.85
N TYR A 116 -44.98 36.16 8.72
CA TYR A 116 -46.30 36.24 9.33
C TYR A 116 -46.44 37.50 10.20
N LEU A 117 -45.44 37.83 11.00
CA LEU A 117 -45.42 39.04 11.82
C LEU A 117 -45.41 40.31 10.96
N TYR A 118 -44.60 40.36 9.90
CA TYR A 118 -44.61 41.48 8.95
C TYR A 118 -45.98 41.61 8.27
N SER A 119 -46.56 40.50 7.82
CA SER A 119 -47.88 40.47 7.18
C SER A 119 -49.00 40.88 8.13
N TRP A 120 -48.88 40.62 9.43
CA TRP A 120 -49.88 41.02 10.43
C TRP A 120 -49.71 42.47 10.88
N LEU A 121 -48.48 42.98 10.92
CA LEU A 121 -48.18 44.35 11.34
C LEU A 121 -48.44 45.38 10.23
N PHE A 122 -48.22 45.00 8.96
CA PHE A 122 -48.33 45.89 7.79
C PHE A 122 -49.50 45.55 6.84
N GLY A 123 -50.24 44.49 7.14
CA GLY A 123 -51.44 44.07 6.40
C GLY A 123 -52.73 44.56 7.00
#